data_AF-A0A9D3XDC9-F1
#
_entry.id   AF-A0A9D3XDC9-F1
#
_cell.length_a   1.000
_cell.length_b   1.000
_cell.length_c   1.000
_cell.angle_alpha   90.00
_cell.angle_beta   90.00
_cell.angle_gamma   90.00
#
_symmetry.space_group_name_H-M   'P 1'
#
loop_
_entity.id
_entity.type
_entity.pdbx_description
1 polymer ?
#
loop_
_entity_poly.entity_id
_entity_poly.type
_entity_poly.pdbx_seq_one_letter_code
_entity_poly.pdbx_strand_id
1 'polypeptide(L)' 'MPEVLCYTCLEPMSTSLCMTISNCSTDDVVCKTVMYSREEVYPFVGDSTVIKSCAPKCIPSDVDDIGSSRPT' A
#
# COMPACT_ATOMS: atom_id res chain seq x y z
N MET A 1 -9.55 -16.65 -16.59
CA MET A 1 -8.54 -15.62 -16.27
C MET A 1 -8.10 -15.86 -14.85
N PRO A 2 -6.79 -15.82 -14.53
CA PRO A 2 -6.36 -16.07 -13.16
C PRO A 2 -6.82 -14.92 -12.26
N GLU A 3 -7.56 -15.28 -11.23
CA GLU A 3 -7.96 -14.40 -10.15
C GLU A 3 -6.73 -14.08 -9.30
N VAL A 4 -6.35 -12.80 -9.24
CA VAL A 4 -5.18 -12.35 -8.48
C VAL A 4 -5.58 -12.21 -7.01
N LEU A 5 -4.77 -12.80 -6.13
CA LEU A 5 -4.93 -12.67 -4.67
C LEU A 5 -3.96 -11.60 -4.17
N CYS A 6 -4.52 -10.58 -3.52
CA CYS A 6 -3.74 -9.49 -2.94
C CYS A 6 -4.06 -9.33 -1.46
N TYR A 7 -3.10 -8.80 -0.70
CA TYR A 7 -3.40 -8.25 0.60
C TYR A 7 -4.18 -6.94 0.43
N THR A 8 -5.23 -6.74 1.21
CA THR A 8 -6.09 -5.57 1.15
C THR A 8 -6.32 -4.99 2.53
N CYS A 9 -6.36 -3.66 2.60
CA CYS A 9 -6.79 -2.92 3.78
C CYS A 9 -7.40 -1.59 3.39
N LEU A 10 -8.57 -1.29 3.94
CA LEU A 10 -9.37 -0.11 3.59
C LEU A 10 -8.90 1.15 4.31
N GLU A 11 -8.24 1.00 5.45
CA GLU A 11 -7.70 2.08 6.25
C GLU A 11 -6.17 1.94 6.37
N PRO A 12 -5.42 3.07 6.40
CA PRO A 12 -3.98 3.03 6.59
C PRO A 12 -3.65 2.48 7.98
N MET A 13 -3.00 1.31 8.00
CA MET A 13 -2.61 0.63 9.22
C MET A 13 -1.19 0.08 9.12
N SER A 14 -0.65 -0.43 10.22
CA SER A 14 0.71 -1.00 10.22
C SER A 14 0.87 -2.11 9.19
N THR A 15 2.07 -2.21 8.62
CA THR A 15 2.42 -3.28 7.68
C THR A 15 2.11 -4.67 8.21
N SER A 16 2.29 -4.89 9.52
CA SER A 16 2.03 -6.16 10.18
C SER A 16 0.54 -6.50 10.29
N LEU A 17 -0.35 -5.49 10.31
CA LEU A 17 -1.80 -5.69 10.42
C LEU A 17 -2.47 -5.79 9.03
N CYS A 18 -1.90 -5.18 7.99
CA CYS A 18 -2.43 -5.24 6.62
C CYS A 18 -2.08 -6.55 5.89
N MET A 19 -2.67 -7.65 6.36
CA MET A 19 -2.48 -9.01 5.83
C MET A 19 -3.78 -9.71 5.42
N THR A 20 -4.91 -9.00 5.32
CA THR A 20 -6.17 -9.59 4.85
C THR A 20 -6.06 -9.96 3.38
N ILE A 21 -6.18 -11.24 3.04
CA ILE A 21 -6.15 -11.68 1.65
C ILE A 21 -7.54 -11.46 1.04
N SER A 22 -7.61 -10.85 -0.13
CA SER A 22 -8.84 -10.71 -0.91
C SER A 22 -8.60 -11.06 -2.36
N ASN A 23 -9.65 -11.58 -2.98
CA ASN A 23 -9.67 -11.83 -4.41
C ASN A 23 -9.98 -10.51 -5.15
N CYS A 24 -9.16 -10.20 -6.15
CA CYS A 24 -9.28 -8.97 -6.93
C CYS A 24 -10.35 -9.09 -8.03
N SER A 25 -10.77 -7.94 -8.57
CA SER A 25 -11.69 -7.92 -9.72
C SER A 25 -11.04 -8.57 -10.95
N THR A 26 -11.85 -9.03 -11.90
CA THR A 26 -11.36 -9.57 -13.18
C THR A 26 -10.56 -8.56 -14.01
N ASP A 27 -10.76 -7.27 -13.76
CA ASP A 27 -10.02 -6.17 -14.41
C ASP A 27 -8.66 -5.90 -13.78
N ASP A 28 -8.44 -6.37 -12.55
CA ASP A 28 -7.21 -6.15 -11.79
C ASP A 28 -6.21 -7.27 -12.05
N VAL A 29 -4.97 -6.89 -12.39
CA VAL A 29 -3.89 -7.84 -12.71
C VAL A 29 -2.68 -7.70 -11.79
N VAL A 30 -2.66 -6.69 -10.92
CA VAL A 30 -1.55 -6.44 -9.99
C VAL A 30 -2.03 -5.97 -8.62
N CYS A 31 -1.20 -6.17 -7.59
CA CYS A 31 -1.41 -5.59 -6.27
C CYS A 31 -0.75 -4.21 -6.19
N LYS A 32 -1.48 -3.24 -5.64
CA LYS A 32 -1.00 -1.89 -5.33
C LYS A 32 -0.75 -1.77 -3.83
N THR A 33 0.38 -1.18 -3.45
CA THR A 33 0.68 -0.78 -2.07
C THR A 33 1.02 0.69 -2.06
N VAL A 34 0.35 1.45 -1.20
CA VAL A 34 0.68 2.84 -0.88
C VAL A 34 1.26 2.85 0.52
N MET A 35 2.52 3.26 0.62
CA MET A 35 3.21 3.41 1.90
C MET A 35 3.20 4.88 2.30
N TYR A 36 2.82 5.13 3.55
CA TYR A 36 2.84 6.44 4.16
C TYR A 36 4.00 6.44 5.15
N SER A 37 4.99 7.28 4.88
CA SER A 37 6.03 7.54 5.87
C SER A 37 5.43 8.44 6.94
N ARG A 38 5.44 8.01 8.21
CA ARG A 38 5.36 8.99 9.28
C ARG A 38 6.63 9.85 9.19
N GLU A 39 6.49 11.17 9.24
CA GLU A 39 7.62 12.06 9.37
C GLU A 39 8.29 11.78 10.71
N GLU A 40 9.32 10.93 10.71
CA GLU A 40 10.15 10.71 11.87
C GLU A 40 11.51 11.32 11.59
N VAL A 41 11.77 12.44 12.27
CA VAL A 41 13.11 12.97 12.42
C VAL A 41 13.98 11.85 13.00
N TYR A 42 15.20 11.71 12.48
CA TYR A 42 16.17 10.71 12.92
C TYR A 42 16.20 10.56 14.45
N PRO A 43 16.20 9.33 15.00
CA PRO A 43 16.20 8.03 14.32
C PRO A 43 14.81 7.61 13.82
N PHE A 44 14.75 6.91 12.69
CA PHE A 44 13.52 6.31 12.18
C PHE A 44 13.15 5.11 13.05
N VAL A 45 12.11 5.23 13.88
CA VAL A 45 11.63 4.17 14.78
C VAL A 45 10.12 3.99 14.60
N GLY A 46 9.66 3.88 13.36
CA GLY A 46 8.24 4.03 13.04
C GLY A 46 7.74 2.94 12.13
N ASP A 47 6.81 2.14 12.66
CA ASP A 47 5.99 1.23 11.88
C ASP A 47 5.35 1.99 10.71
N SER A 48 5.67 1.58 9.49
CA SER A 48 5.17 2.23 8.28
C SER A 48 3.69 1.91 8.11
N THR A 49 2.86 2.94 7.97
CA THR A 49 1.45 2.73 7.65
C THR A 49 1.29 2.47 6.17
N VAL A 50 0.49 1.46 5.82
CA VAL A 50 0.27 1.05 4.44
C VAL A 50 -1.21 0.90 4.14
N ILE A 51 -1.55 1.16 2.88
CA ILE A 51 -2.80 0.78 2.25
C ILE A 51 -2.45 -0.19 1.13
N LYS A 52 -3.11 -1.35 1.10
CA LYS A 52 -2.94 -2.34 0.03
C LYS A 52 -4.27 -2.54 -0.67
N SER A 53 -4.24 -2.61 -1.99
CA SER A 53 -5.42 -2.77 -2.84
C SER A 53 -5.07 -3.50 -4.13
N CYS A 54 -6.10 -3.85 -4.91
CA CYS A 54 -5.94 -4.33 -6.28
C CYS A 54 -5.81 -3.14 -7.25
N ALA A 55 -5.19 -3.37 -8.41
CA ALA A 55 -5.15 -2.40 -9.50
C ALA A 55 -5.04 -3.07 -10.89
N PRO A 56 -5.53 -2.40 -11.95
CA PRO A 56 -5.44 -2.89 -13.33
C PRO A 56 -4.07 -2.68 -13.95
N LYS A 57 -3.22 -1.83 -13.36
CA LYS A 57 -1.86 -1.55 -13.84
C LYS A 57 -0.94 -1.16 -12.70
N CYS A 58 0.35 -1.48 -12.85
CA CYS A 58 1.39 -1.04 -11.94
C CYS A 58 1.80 0.39 -12.31
N ILE A 59 1.55 1.34 -11.41
CA ILE A 59 2.07 2.71 -11.51
C ILE A 59 3.12 2.85 -10.40
N PRO A 60 4.42 2.95 -10.74
CA PRO A 60 5.45 3.21 -9.74
C PRO A 60 5.23 4.60 -9.13
N SER A 61 5.61 4.75 -7.86
CA SER A 61 5.70 6.07 -7.24
C SER A 61 6.75 6.91 -7.97
N ASP A 62 6.42 8.17 -8.23
CA ASP A 62 7.39 9.12 -8.74
C ASP A 62 8.42 9.42 -7.65
N VAL A 63 9.68 9.61 -8.03
CA VAL A 63 10.77 9.86 -7.07
C VAL A 63 10.57 11.17 -6.32
N ASP A 64 9.89 12.15 -6.94
CA ASP A 64 9.58 13.45 -6.35
C ASP A 64 8.39 13.40 -5.37
N ASP A 65 7.57 12.33 -5.42
CA ASP A 65 6.40 12.13 -4.56
C ASP A 65 6.68 11.26 -3.31
N ILE A 66 7.85 10.63 -3.23
CA ILE A 66 8.24 9.82 -2.07
C ILE A 66 8.42 10.73 -0.85
N GLY A 67 7.55 10.56 0.15
CA GLY A 67 7.51 11.39 1.35
C GLY A 67 6.38 12.42 1.37
N SER A 68 5.67 12.62 0.25
CA SER A 68 4.50 13.51 0.17
C SER A 68 3.23 12.89 0.79
N SER A 69 3.17 11.55 0.88
CA SER A 69 2.04 10.81 1.45
C SER A 69 2.06 10.85 2.99
N ARG A 70 1.48 11.92 3.56
CA ARG A 70 1.36 12.14 5.00
C ARG A 70 0.01 11.64 5.55
N PRO A 71 -0.02 10.82 6.61
CA PRO A 71 -1.25 10.61 7.37
C PRO A 71 -1.64 11.90 8.09
N THR A 72 -2.86 12.42 7.86
CA THR A 72 -3.46 13.51 8.66
C THR A 72 -3.93 13.03 10.01
#